data_AF-A0A7J5TM16-F1
#
_entry.id   AF-A0A7J5TM16-F1
#
_cell.length_a   1.000
_cell.length_b   1.000
_cell.length_c   1.000
_cell.angle_alpha   90.00
_cell.angle_beta   90.00
_cell.angle_gamma   90.00
#
_symmetry.space_group_name_H-M   'P 1'
#
loop_
_entity.id
_entity.type
_entity.pdbx_description
1 polymer ?
#
loop_
_entity_poly.entity_id
_entity_poly.type
_entity_poly.pdbx_seq_one_letter_code
_entity_poly.pdbx_strand_id
1 'polypeptide(L)'
;MTSEPSAIEAASTGQLLRRYRKLAGLTAQELAHEVNSRYPDDAISATVVFNIEAERKTAITIPELAHFAEVPAISPIQLLCDCDQPYLPARSGAFQGRTARQVIEEFTLPREPRNDAPTSVIATVLGLEENLRSILNLGDSMRNMPGGTEPVMNGSAYQLAAIRGRMLTSQIRQLQTADVRLPDKTLDAIRKAWQVLRFFKPDTAIMMPCEGRTA
;
A
#
# COMPACT_ATOMS: atom_id res chain seq x y z
N MET A 1 39.60 -19.25 -4.25
CA MET A 1 38.52 -18.53 -3.56
C MET A 1 37.80 -17.69 -4.60
N THR A 2 36.73 -18.21 -5.17
CA THR A 2 35.85 -17.48 -6.08
C THR A 2 34.78 -16.83 -5.22
N SER A 3 34.89 -15.54 -4.97
CA SER A 3 33.79 -14.75 -4.41
C SER A 3 32.62 -14.88 -5.38
N GLU A 4 31.53 -15.50 -4.94
CA GLU A 4 30.29 -15.51 -5.71
C GLU A 4 29.91 -14.06 -6.05
N PRO A 5 29.46 -13.76 -7.29
CA PRO A 5 28.94 -12.44 -7.59
C PRO A 5 27.73 -12.19 -6.69
N SER A 6 27.85 -11.20 -5.80
CA SER A 6 26.73 -10.71 -4.99
C SER A 6 25.55 -10.48 -5.93
N ALA A 7 24.44 -11.18 -5.72
CA ALA A 7 23.23 -10.97 -6.50
C ALA A 7 22.88 -9.48 -6.47
N ILE A 8 22.56 -8.91 -7.63
CA ILE A 8 22.13 -7.51 -7.70
C ILE A 8 20.75 -7.45 -7.02
N GLU A 9 20.68 -6.81 -5.86
CA GLU A 9 19.44 -6.61 -5.10
C GLU A 9 18.83 -5.25 -5.41
N ALA A 10 17.49 -5.18 -5.42
CA ALA A 10 16.78 -3.91 -5.50
C ALA A 10 17.04 -3.04 -4.26
N ALA A 11 17.03 -1.73 -4.44
CA ALA A 11 17.15 -0.80 -3.33
C ALA A 11 15.99 -0.98 -2.32
N SER A 12 16.29 -0.87 -1.04
CA SER A 12 15.27 -0.85 0.02
C SER A 12 14.52 0.48 0.04
N THR A 13 13.37 0.52 0.73
CA THR A 13 12.62 1.77 0.96
C THR A 13 13.47 2.88 1.58
N GLY A 14 14.35 2.53 2.54
CA GLY A 14 15.26 3.50 3.17
C GLY A 14 16.30 4.04 2.20
N GLN A 15 16.85 3.18 1.34
CA GLN A 15 17.82 3.58 0.31
C GLN A 15 17.16 4.46 -0.77
N LEU A 16 15.93 4.14 -1.19
CA LEU A 16 15.14 4.92 -2.13
C LEU A 16 14.79 6.30 -1.55
N LEU A 17 14.33 6.37 -0.30
CA LEU A 17 14.06 7.63 0.40
C LEU A 17 15.31 8.52 0.44
N ARG A 18 16.44 7.95 0.85
CA ARG A 18 17.73 8.67 0.89
C ARG A 18 18.13 9.19 -0.48
N ARG A 19 17.92 8.38 -1.53
CA ARG A 19 18.26 8.73 -2.91
C ARG A 19 17.44 9.91 -3.41
N TYR A 20 16.12 9.81 -3.35
CA TYR A 20 15.23 10.87 -3.85
C TYR A 20 15.33 12.15 -3.04
N ARG A 21 15.51 12.05 -1.71
CA ARG A 21 15.79 13.22 -0.87
C ARG A 21 17.06 13.95 -1.31
N LYS A 22 18.16 13.22 -1.57
CA LYS A 22 19.40 13.82 -2.06
C LYS A 22 19.25 14.44 -3.45
N LEU A 23 18.47 13.80 -4.35
CA LEU A 23 18.18 14.36 -5.67
C LEU A 23 17.38 15.67 -5.58
N ALA A 24 16.51 15.80 -4.58
CA ALA A 24 15.81 17.04 -4.26
C ALA A 24 16.68 18.09 -3.52
N GLY A 25 17.94 17.78 -3.24
CA GLY A 25 18.87 18.71 -2.56
C GLY A 25 18.64 18.85 -1.06
N LEU A 26 17.87 17.96 -0.43
CA LEU A 26 17.45 18.08 0.97
C LEU A 26 18.33 17.25 1.92
N THR A 27 18.55 17.75 3.12
CA THR A 27 18.99 16.98 4.29
C THR A 27 17.81 16.23 4.92
N ALA A 28 18.09 15.22 5.76
CA ALA A 28 17.03 14.49 6.47
C ALA A 28 16.22 15.41 7.40
N GLN A 29 16.86 16.44 7.95
CA GLN A 29 16.22 17.45 8.79
C GLN A 29 15.30 18.37 7.98
N GLU A 30 15.75 18.82 6.81
CA GLU A 30 14.92 19.62 5.90
C GLU A 30 13.73 18.81 5.37
N LEU A 31 13.91 17.53 5.02
CA LEU A 31 12.80 16.68 4.62
C LEU A 31 11.74 16.58 5.72
N ALA A 32 12.15 16.33 6.97
CA ALA A 32 11.22 16.28 8.10
C ALA A 32 10.52 17.63 8.32
N HIS A 33 11.25 18.74 8.18
CA HIS A 33 10.67 20.08 8.29
C HIS A 33 9.63 20.36 7.20
N GLU A 34 9.94 20.06 5.95
CA GLU A 34 9.04 20.23 4.81
C GLU A 34 7.77 19.38 4.93
N VAL A 35 7.91 18.12 5.35
CA VAL A 35 6.74 17.26 5.63
C VAL A 35 5.88 17.89 6.72
N ASN A 36 6.47 18.30 7.84
CA ASN A 36 5.70 18.86 8.96
C ASN A 36 5.06 20.20 8.65
N SER A 37 5.66 20.99 7.75
CA SER A 37 5.07 22.26 7.29
C SER A 37 3.79 22.02 6.49
N ARG A 38 3.67 20.89 5.80
CA ARG A 38 2.47 20.51 5.03
C ARG A 38 1.48 19.69 5.87
N TYR A 39 1.99 18.91 6.81
CA TYR A 39 1.25 17.93 7.60
C TYR A 39 1.53 18.11 9.11
N PRO A 40 1.02 19.19 9.72
CA PRO A 40 1.31 19.50 11.13
C PRO A 40 0.70 18.50 12.11
N ASP A 41 -0.42 17.86 11.75
CA ASP A 41 -1.13 16.89 12.59
C ASP A 41 -0.44 15.52 12.64
N ASP A 42 0.42 15.22 11.67
CA ASP A 42 1.17 13.95 11.54
C ASP A 42 2.69 14.21 11.58
N ALA A 43 3.15 14.95 12.60
CA ALA A 43 4.53 15.40 12.68
C ALA A 43 5.55 14.23 12.71
N ILE A 44 6.52 14.28 11.78
CA ILE A 44 7.62 13.34 11.63
C ILE A 44 8.93 14.02 12.10
N SER A 45 9.66 13.37 13.01
CA SER A 45 10.98 13.86 13.42
C SER A 45 12.08 13.50 12.42
N ALA A 46 13.15 14.30 12.34
CA ALA A 46 14.34 13.99 11.55
C ALA A 46 14.99 12.65 11.95
N THR A 47 14.87 12.25 13.22
CA THR A 47 15.32 10.95 13.72
C THR A 47 14.55 9.79 13.09
N VAL A 48 13.24 9.94 12.85
CA VAL A 48 12.43 8.93 12.15
C VAL A 48 12.93 8.77 10.72
N VAL A 49 13.15 9.88 10.01
CA VAL A 49 13.73 9.85 8.65
C VAL A 49 15.07 9.13 8.65
N PHE A 50 15.97 9.46 9.57
CA PHE A 50 17.28 8.82 9.67
C PHE A 50 17.17 7.31 9.96
N ASN A 51 16.28 6.91 10.86
CA ASN A 51 16.08 5.50 11.21
C ASN A 51 15.51 4.70 10.03
N ILE A 52 14.65 5.31 9.21
CA ILE A 52 14.16 4.70 7.98
C ILE A 52 15.29 4.53 6.97
N GLU A 53 16.06 5.59 6.71
CA GLU A 53 17.19 5.55 5.76
C GLU A 53 18.30 4.57 6.17
N ALA A 54 18.50 4.41 7.48
CA ALA A 54 19.44 3.46 8.05
C ALA A 54 18.86 2.04 8.18
N GLU A 55 17.66 1.79 7.67
CA GLU A 55 16.94 0.50 7.75
C GLU A 55 16.70 0.00 9.19
N ARG A 56 16.79 0.90 10.18
CA ARG A 56 16.50 0.60 11.60
C ARG A 56 15.01 0.64 11.91
N LYS A 57 14.23 1.41 11.13
CA LYS A 57 12.77 1.40 11.09
C LYS A 57 12.34 0.93 9.70
N THR A 58 11.90 -0.32 9.60
CA THR A 58 11.45 -0.93 8.33
C THR A 58 9.95 -0.77 8.08
N ALA A 59 9.17 -0.54 9.14
CA ALA A 59 7.75 -0.27 9.04
C ALA A 59 7.52 1.24 8.82
N ILE A 60 7.40 1.64 7.55
CA ILE A 60 6.83 2.93 7.15
C ILE A 60 5.31 2.75 7.05
N THR A 61 4.55 3.68 7.62
CA THR A 61 3.10 3.72 7.41
C THR A 61 2.77 4.34 6.05
N ILE A 62 1.60 4.04 5.50
CA ILE A 62 1.19 4.59 4.20
C ILE A 62 1.10 6.12 4.20
N PRO A 63 0.57 6.80 5.24
CA PRO A 63 0.63 8.26 5.31
C PRO A 63 2.06 8.80 5.33
N GLU A 64 2.96 8.22 6.14
CA GLU A 64 4.39 8.61 6.15
C GLU A 64 5.02 8.45 4.76
N LEU A 65 4.78 7.32 4.09
CA LEU A 65 5.26 7.06 2.72
C LEU A 65 4.80 8.15 1.75
N ALA A 66 3.51 8.50 1.81
CA ALA A 66 2.90 9.44 0.90
C ALA A 66 3.43 10.86 1.14
N HIS A 67 3.54 11.27 2.42
CA HIS A 67 4.14 12.56 2.80
C HIS A 67 5.61 12.67 2.36
N PHE A 68 6.40 11.60 2.53
CA PHE A 68 7.80 11.58 2.08
C PHE A 68 7.96 11.62 0.56
N ALA A 69 7.01 11.07 -0.20
CA ALA A 69 7.05 11.10 -1.66
C ALA A 69 6.66 12.47 -2.22
N GLU A 70 5.75 13.18 -1.53
CA GLU A 70 5.24 14.46 -2.01
C GLU A 70 6.27 15.59 -1.97
N VAL A 71 7.12 15.64 -0.94
CA VAL A 71 8.16 16.67 -0.81
C VAL A 71 9.12 16.70 -2.02
N PRO A 72 9.74 15.57 -2.42
CA PRO A 72 10.55 15.51 -3.63
C PRO A 72 9.72 15.38 -4.93
N ALA A 73 8.38 15.47 -4.86
CA ALA A 73 7.46 15.36 -5.99
C ALA A 73 7.63 14.07 -6.82
N ILE A 74 7.73 12.93 -6.13
CA ILE A 74 7.82 11.59 -6.75
C ILE A 74 6.56 10.77 -6.46
N SER A 75 6.34 9.72 -7.25
CA SER A 75 5.29 8.74 -6.93
C SER A 75 5.68 7.93 -5.67
N PRO A 76 4.76 7.69 -4.73
CA PRO A 76 4.99 6.79 -3.60
C PRO A 76 5.48 5.39 -4.01
N ILE A 77 5.14 4.94 -5.22
CA ILE A 77 5.65 3.67 -5.79
C ILE A 77 7.18 3.68 -5.89
N GLN A 78 7.79 4.84 -6.20
CA GLN A 78 9.24 4.99 -6.32
C GLN A 78 9.97 4.84 -4.97
N LEU A 79 9.26 4.93 -3.84
CA LEU A 79 9.79 4.62 -2.51
C LEU A 79 9.59 3.14 -2.12
N LEU A 80 8.67 2.44 -2.77
CA LEU A 80 8.39 1.03 -2.50
C LEU A 80 9.10 0.08 -3.47
N CYS A 81 9.37 0.54 -4.69
CA CYS A 81 10.01 -0.23 -5.75
C CYS A 81 11.09 0.61 -6.43
N ASP A 82 12.26 0.02 -6.68
CA ASP A 82 13.31 0.65 -7.47
C ASP A 82 12.91 0.68 -8.94
N CYS A 83 12.28 1.78 -9.35
CA CYS A 83 11.74 1.93 -10.70
C CYS A 83 12.85 2.06 -11.77
N ASP A 84 14.10 2.35 -11.36
CA ASP A 84 15.24 2.36 -12.27
C ASP A 84 15.79 0.94 -12.54
N GLN A 85 15.37 -0.04 -11.73
CA GLN A 85 15.68 -1.45 -11.91
C GLN A 85 14.39 -2.26 -12.05
N PRO A 86 13.64 -2.07 -13.16
CA PRO A 86 12.24 -2.51 -13.27
C PRO A 86 12.02 -4.02 -13.18
N TYR A 87 13.07 -4.81 -13.40
CA TYR A 87 13.00 -6.27 -13.37
C TYR A 87 13.43 -6.88 -12.03
N LEU A 88 13.96 -6.09 -11.11
CA LEU A 88 14.31 -6.59 -9.79
C LEU A 88 13.07 -6.59 -8.89
N PRO A 89 12.88 -7.64 -8.08
CA PRO A 89 11.78 -7.69 -7.13
C PRO A 89 12.01 -6.69 -6.00
N ALA A 90 10.96 -6.02 -5.55
CA ALA A 90 11.02 -5.15 -4.40
C ALA A 90 11.47 -5.95 -3.16
N ARG A 91 12.41 -5.36 -2.41
CA ARG A 91 13.06 -5.99 -1.26
C ARG A 91 12.19 -5.97 0.00
N SER A 92 11.28 -4.99 0.10
CA SER A 92 10.49 -4.74 1.31
C SER A 92 9.15 -4.06 1.02
N GLY A 93 8.22 -4.13 1.98
CA GLY A 93 6.95 -3.39 1.94
C GLY A 93 5.84 -4.11 1.17
N ALA A 94 4.80 -3.35 0.78
CA ALA A 94 3.56 -3.88 0.20
C ALA A 94 3.75 -4.64 -1.13
N PHE A 95 4.90 -4.46 -1.79
CA PHE A 95 5.21 -5.07 -3.08
C PHE A 95 6.34 -6.11 -3.01
N GLN A 96 6.76 -6.53 -1.81
CA GLN A 96 7.86 -7.49 -1.65
C GLN A 96 7.69 -8.71 -2.57
N GLY A 97 8.76 -9.04 -3.30
CA GLY A 97 8.77 -10.16 -4.26
C GLY A 97 8.16 -9.86 -5.63
N ARG A 98 7.53 -8.69 -5.82
CA ARG A 98 7.02 -8.22 -7.12
C ARG A 98 8.03 -7.31 -7.79
N THR A 99 8.15 -7.40 -9.11
CA THR A 99 9.04 -6.49 -9.88
C THR A 99 8.44 -5.09 -9.98
N ALA A 100 9.28 -4.05 -10.02
CA ALA A 100 8.77 -2.69 -10.18
C ALA A 100 7.96 -2.54 -11.49
N ARG A 101 8.30 -3.27 -12.55
CA ARG A 101 7.51 -3.35 -13.80
C ARG A 101 6.08 -3.84 -13.55
N GLN A 102 5.89 -4.93 -12.82
CA GLN A 102 4.55 -5.46 -12.51
C GLN A 102 3.73 -4.49 -11.66
N VAL A 103 4.38 -3.71 -10.82
CA VAL A 103 3.73 -2.67 -10.00
C VAL A 103 3.40 -1.47 -10.90
N ILE A 104 4.34 -0.97 -11.69
CA ILE A 104 4.09 0.12 -12.64
C ILE A 104 2.94 -0.26 -13.57
N GLU A 105 2.96 -1.41 -14.23
CA GLU A 105 1.88 -1.87 -15.14
C GLU A 105 0.50 -1.93 -14.45
N GLU A 106 0.45 -2.29 -13.16
CA GLU A 106 -0.80 -2.27 -12.36
C GLU A 106 -1.31 -0.85 -12.09
N PHE A 107 -0.40 0.07 -11.85
CA PHE A 107 -0.71 1.45 -11.48
C PHE A 107 -0.75 2.40 -12.70
N THR A 108 -0.33 1.95 -13.89
CA THR A 108 -0.25 2.76 -15.12
C THR A 108 -1.27 2.41 -16.20
N LEU A 109 -2.11 1.38 -16.04
CA LEU A 109 -3.14 1.02 -17.04
C LEU A 109 -4.51 0.75 -16.40
N PRO A 110 -5.64 1.35 -16.86
CA PRO A 110 -5.84 2.53 -17.70
C PRO A 110 -6.56 3.63 -16.92
N ARG A 111 -5.75 4.57 -16.45
CA ARG A 111 -6.01 5.99 -16.22
C ARG A 111 -4.82 6.35 -15.36
N GLU A 112 -3.83 7.01 -15.96
CA GLU A 112 -2.91 7.83 -15.19
C GLU A 112 -3.72 8.43 -14.02
N PRO A 113 -3.31 8.27 -12.76
CA PRO A 113 -3.58 9.37 -11.85
C PRO A 113 -3.03 10.55 -12.64
N ARG A 114 -3.91 11.46 -13.11
CA ARG A 114 -3.47 12.72 -13.72
C ARG A 114 -2.27 13.16 -12.91
N ASN A 115 -1.20 13.67 -13.51
CA ASN A 115 0.03 14.06 -12.81
C ASN A 115 -0.19 15.01 -11.58
N ASP A 116 -1.44 15.36 -11.29
CA ASP A 116 -1.99 16.19 -10.23
C ASP A 116 -2.90 15.42 -9.22
N ALA A 117 -2.96 14.09 -9.24
CA ALA A 117 -3.79 13.32 -8.32
C ALA A 117 -3.31 13.55 -6.87
N PRO A 118 -4.20 13.99 -5.95
CA PRO A 118 -3.78 14.28 -4.58
C PRO A 118 -3.11 13.08 -3.92
N THR A 119 -2.05 13.32 -3.13
CA THR A 119 -1.33 12.32 -2.33
C THR A 119 -2.28 11.41 -1.53
N SER A 120 -3.41 11.95 -1.08
CA SER A 120 -4.48 11.23 -0.40
C SER A 120 -5.11 10.12 -1.24
N VAL A 121 -5.26 10.31 -2.55
CA VAL A 121 -5.80 9.30 -3.47
C VAL A 121 -4.83 8.13 -3.62
N ILE A 122 -3.53 8.41 -3.79
CA ILE A 122 -2.50 7.36 -3.91
C ILE A 122 -2.39 6.58 -2.59
N ALA A 123 -2.40 7.28 -1.45
CA ALA A 123 -2.43 6.65 -0.13
C ALA A 123 -3.66 5.74 0.04
N THR A 124 -4.83 6.16 -0.44
CA THR A 124 -6.05 5.34 -0.39
C THR A 124 -5.96 4.10 -1.27
N VAL A 125 -5.35 4.17 -2.46
CA VAL A 125 -5.13 2.98 -3.32
C VAL A 125 -4.18 1.99 -2.66
N LEU A 126 -3.03 2.46 -2.16
CA LEU A 126 -2.06 1.59 -1.47
C LEU A 126 -2.68 0.96 -0.22
N GLY A 127 -3.43 1.76 0.55
CA GLY A 127 -4.13 1.28 1.73
C GLY A 127 -5.21 0.27 1.38
N LEU A 128 -5.86 0.40 0.23
CA LEU A 128 -6.86 -0.55 -0.25
C LEU A 128 -6.19 -1.90 -0.53
N GLU A 129 -5.05 -1.92 -1.22
CA GLU A 129 -4.34 -3.18 -1.52
C GLU A 129 -3.86 -3.91 -0.27
N GLU A 130 -3.30 -3.18 0.70
CA GLU A 130 -2.90 -3.76 1.98
C GLU A 130 -4.10 -4.31 2.75
N ASN A 131 -5.21 -3.57 2.77
CA ASN A 131 -6.43 -4.00 3.43
C ASN A 131 -7.04 -5.24 2.75
N LEU A 132 -7.08 -5.28 1.41
CA LEU A 132 -7.51 -6.45 0.63
C LEU A 132 -6.66 -7.67 0.94
N ARG A 133 -5.32 -7.52 0.93
CA ARG A 133 -4.40 -8.61 1.31
C ARG A 133 -4.68 -9.12 2.72
N SER A 134 -4.87 -8.21 3.68
CA SER A 134 -5.21 -8.58 5.06
C SER A 134 -6.53 -9.35 5.14
N ILE A 135 -7.56 -8.97 4.38
CA ILE A 135 -8.86 -9.65 4.37
C ILE A 135 -8.74 -11.02 3.70
N LEU A 136 -8.06 -11.11 2.57
CA LEU A 136 -7.89 -12.38 1.85
C LEU A 136 -7.09 -13.39 2.68
N ASN A 137 -6.05 -12.95 3.40
CA ASN A 137 -5.29 -13.79 4.33
C ASN A 137 -6.16 -14.32 5.48
N LEU A 138 -7.13 -13.54 5.97
CA LEU A 138 -8.14 -14.04 6.92
C LEU A 138 -8.99 -15.15 6.28
N GLY A 139 -9.39 -14.96 5.03
CA GLY A 139 -10.09 -15.97 4.22
C GLY A 139 -9.33 -17.29 4.08
N ASP A 140 -8.06 -17.21 3.74
CA ASP A 140 -7.21 -18.39 3.54
C ASP A 140 -6.94 -19.13 4.86
N SER A 141 -6.77 -18.38 5.95
CA SER A 141 -6.63 -18.96 7.30
C SER A 141 -7.88 -19.76 7.72
N MET A 142 -9.06 -19.36 7.26
CA MET A 142 -10.30 -20.13 7.50
C MET A 142 -10.38 -21.39 6.63
N ARG A 143 -9.98 -21.33 5.35
CA ARG A 143 -10.02 -22.50 4.45
C ARG A 143 -9.05 -23.60 4.85
N ASN A 144 -7.94 -23.24 5.48
CA ASN A 144 -6.90 -24.17 5.88
C ASN A 144 -7.12 -24.76 7.29
N MET A 145 -8.26 -24.52 7.94
CA MET A 145 -8.59 -25.18 9.20
C MET A 145 -8.95 -26.66 8.98
N PRO A 146 -8.49 -27.59 9.85
CA PRO A 146 -8.83 -29.00 9.74
C PRO A 146 -10.35 -29.21 9.76
N GLY A 147 -10.87 -29.96 8.78
CA GLY A 147 -12.29 -30.29 8.70
C GLY A 147 -12.73 -31.04 9.95
N GLY A 148 -13.70 -30.49 10.69
CA GLY A 148 -14.28 -31.10 11.89
C GLY A 148 -14.28 -30.22 13.14
N THR A 149 -13.48 -29.15 13.16
CA THR A 149 -13.64 -28.08 14.16
C THR A 149 -14.53 -26.99 13.56
N GLU A 150 -15.72 -26.77 14.14
CA GLU A 150 -16.39 -25.47 13.96
C GLU A 150 -15.35 -24.39 14.25
N PRO A 151 -15.22 -23.37 13.39
CA PRO A 151 -14.23 -22.34 13.62
C PRO A 151 -14.59 -21.65 14.93
N VAL A 152 -13.87 -21.95 16.01
CA VAL A 152 -13.89 -21.17 17.25
C VAL A 152 -13.17 -19.87 16.90
N MET A 153 -13.86 -19.04 16.14
CA MET A 153 -13.39 -17.74 15.72
C MET A 153 -13.33 -16.91 16.98
N ASN A 154 -12.10 -16.65 17.43
CA ASN A 154 -11.86 -15.78 18.55
C ASN A 154 -12.48 -14.39 18.27
N GLY A 155 -12.94 -13.72 19.32
CA GLY A 155 -13.56 -12.39 19.19
C GLY A 155 -12.65 -11.39 18.45
N SER A 156 -11.33 -11.60 18.47
CA SER A 156 -10.36 -10.79 17.74
C SER A 156 -10.45 -10.92 16.21
N ALA A 157 -10.74 -12.11 15.65
CA ALA A 157 -10.92 -12.27 14.21
C ALA A 157 -12.17 -11.54 13.71
N TYR A 158 -13.28 -11.60 14.46
CA TYR A 158 -14.50 -10.83 14.18
C TYR A 158 -14.27 -9.31 14.28
N GLN A 159 -13.56 -8.87 15.31
CA GLN A 159 -13.21 -7.45 15.46
C GLN A 159 -12.31 -6.97 14.31
N LEU A 160 -11.30 -7.76 13.93
CA LEU A 160 -10.41 -7.44 12.83
C LEU A 160 -11.17 -7.39 11.50
N ALA A 161 -12.02 -8.39 11.21
CA ALA A 161 -12.88 -8.37 10.02
C ALA A 161 -13.80 -7.14 10.00
N ALA A 162 -14.38 -6.76 11.13
CA ALA A 162 -15.22 -5.57 11.22
C ALA A 162 -14.43 -4.26 10.97
N ILE A 163 -13.21 -4.13 11.52
CA ILE A 163 -12.33 -2.98 11.28
C ILE A 163 -11.96 -2.90 9.80
N ARG A 164 -11.47 -4.01 9.24
CA ARG A 164 -11.02 -4.11 7.85
C ARG A 164 -12.16 -3.88 6.86
N GLY A 165 -13.37 -4.38 7.15
CA GLY A 165 -14.57 -4.13 6.34
C GLY A 165 -15.04 -2.67 6.34
N ARG A 166 -14.96 -1.98 7.48
CA ARG A 166 -15.23 -0.53 7.53
C ARG A 166 -14.20 0.25 6.71
N MET A 167 -12.93 -0.11 6.86
CA MET A 167 -11.82 0.50 6.12
C MET A 167 -11.98 0.28 4.62
N LEU A 168 -12.36 -0.93 4.18
CA LEU A 168 -12.61 -1.27 2.78
C LEU A 168 -13.72 -0.41 2.18
N THR A 169 -14.85 -0.28 2.88
CA THR A 169 -15.96 0.59 2.46
C THR A 169 -15.52 2.04 2.29
N SER A 170 -14.78 2.57 3.28
CA SER A 170 -14.31 3.95 3.28
C SER A 170 -13.36 4.22 2.12
N GLN A 171 -12.41 3.31 1.88
CA GLN A 171 -11.42 3.43 0.81
C GLN A 171 -12.09 3.37 -0.57
N ILE A 172 -13.01 2.43 -0.80
CA ILE A 172 -13.76 2.34 -2.05
C ILE A 172 -14.53 3.64 -2.29
N ARG A 173 -15.22 4.17 -1.28
CA ARG A 173 -15.98 5.43 -1.41
C ARG A 173 -15.07 6.60 -1.74
N GLN A 174 -13.92 6.73 -1.07
CA GLN A 174 -12.95 7.79 -1.35
C GLN A 174 -12.43 7.73 -2.80
N LEU A 175 -12.12 6.53 -3.30
CA LEU A 175 -11.64 6.33 -4.67
C LEU A 175 -12.73 6.60 -5.71
N GLN A 176 -13.98 6.25 -5.42
CA GLN A 176 -15.13 6.59 -6.26
C GLN A 176 -15.36 8.11 -6.33
N THR A 177 -15.30 8.81 -5.20
CA THR A 177 -15.43 10.28 -5.15
C THR A 177 -14.32 10.96 -5.94
N ALA A 178 -13.12 10.37 -5.97
CA ALA A 178 -11.98 10.85 -6.73
C ALA A 178 -11.99 10.44 -8.23
N ASP A 179 -13.07 9.81 -8.73
CA ASP A 179 -13.20 9.28 -10.10
C ASP A 179 -12.04 8.36 -10.54
N VAL A 180 -11.48 7.61 -9.58
CA VAL A 180 -10.40 6.65 -9.83
C VAL A 180 -10.99 5.37 -10.39
N ARG A 181 -10.51 4.94 -11.57
CA ARG A 181 -10.80 3.59 -12.07
C ARG A 181 -9.84 2.60 -11.44
N LEU A 182 -10.40 1.53 -10.89
CA LEU A 182 -9.64 0.41 -10.35
C LEU A 182 -9.37 -0.63 -11.44
N PRO A 183 -8.18 -1.27 -11.46
CA PRO A 183 -7.91 -2.39 -12.35
C PRO A 183 -8.85 -3.58 -12.10
N ASP A 184 -9.13 -4.38 -13.13
CA ASP A 184 -10.04 -5.54 -13.03
C ASP A 184 -9.61 -6.54 -11.96
N LYS A 185 -8.30 -6.74 -11.78
CA LYS A 185 -7.77 -7.59 -10.71
C LYS A 185 -8.08 -7.06 -9.32
N THR A 186 -8.07 -5.75 -9.14
CA THR A 186 -8.42 -5.09 -7.87
C THR A 186 -9.91 -5.21 -7.62
N LEU A 187 -10.74 -5.06 -8.65
CA LEU A 187 -12.18 -5.32 -8.58
C LEU A 187 -12.48 -6.78 -8.20
N ASP A 188 -11.78 -7.74 -8.79
CA ASP A 188 -11.92 -9.16 -8.43
C ASP A 188 -11.49 -9.44 -6.98
N ALA A 189 -10.38 -8.85 -6.53
CA ALA A 189 -9.93 -8.93 -5.15
C ALA A 189 -10.95 -8.31 -4.17
N ILE A 190 -11.60 -7.20 -4.53
CA ILE A 190 -12.69 -6.59 -3.76
C ILE A 190 -13.87 -7.56 -3.64
N ARG A 191 -14.31 -8.18 -4.74
CA ARG A 191 -15.41 -9.17 -4.71
C ARG A 191 -15.08 -10.33 -3.76
N LYS A 192 -13.87 -10.88 -3.85
CA LYS A 192 -13.39 -11.96 -2.97
C LYS A 192 -13.31 -11.52 -1.51
N ALA A 193 -12.78 -10.33 -1.24
CA ALA A 193 -12.73 -9.77 0.11
C ALA A 193 -14.13 -9.61 0.72
N TRP A 194 -15.13 -9.20 -0.07
CA TRP A 194 -16.51 -9.12 0.38
C TRP A 194 -17.14 -10.48 0.70
N GLN A 195 -16.80 -11.53 -0.06
CA GLN A 195 -17.22 -12.90 0.28
C GLN A 195 -16.65 -13.36 1.62
N VAL A 196 -15.36 -13.07 1.87
CA VAL A 196 -14.74 -13.35 3.17
C VAL A 196 -15.46 -12.58 4.27
N LEU A 197 -15.68 -11.26 4.12
CA LEU A 197 -16.32 -10.44 5.15
C LEU A 197 -17.77 -10.85 5.43
N ARG A 198 -18.53 -11.29 4.42
CA ARG A 198 -19.90 -11.82 4.60
C ARG A 198 -19.94 -13.05 5.52
N PHE A 199 -18.89 -13.85 5.53
CA PHE A 199 -18.77 -14.97 6.46
C PHE A 199 -18.73 -14.49 7.93
N PHE A 200 -18.09 -13.35 8.20
CA PHE A 200 -18.00 -12.77 9.54
C PHE A 200 -19.22 -11.91 9.94
N LYS A 201 -19.93 -11.33 8.96
CA LYS A 201 -21.17 -10.57 9.18
C LYS A 201 -22.14 -10.72 7.99
N PRO A 202 -23.04 -11.71 8.00
CA PRO A 202 -23.97 -11.95 6.90
C PRO A 202 -24.99 -10.83 6.68
N ASP A 203 -25.34 -10.07 7.74
CA ASP A 203 -26.41 -9.06 7.70
C ASP A 203 -25.98 -7.66 7.23
N THR A 204 -24.72 -7.48 6.84
CA THR A 204 -24.26 -6.15 6.39
C THR A 204 -24.62 -5.96 4.92
N ALA A 205 -25.49 -5.00 4.62
CA ALA A 205 -25.77 -4.54 3.27
C ALA A 205 -24.52 -3.90 2.68
N ILE A 206 -23.73 -4.73 2.01
CA ILE A 206 -22.48 -4.35 1.36
C ILE A 206 -22.83 -3.78 -0.01
N MET A 207 -22.70 -2.45 -0.15
CA MET A 207 -22.80 -1.77 -1.43
C MET A 207 -21.58 -2.13 -2.28
N MET A 208 -21.75 -3.04 -3.24
CA MET A 208 -20.76 -3.27 -4.29
C MET A 208 -20.57 -1.95 -5.08
N PRO A 209 -19.34 -1.59 -5.47
CA PRO A 209 -19.15 -0.55 -6.47
C PRO A 209 -19.93 -0.98 -7.72
N CYS A 210 -20.94 -0.21 -8.12
CA CYS A 210 -21.65 -0.44 -9.36
C CYS A 210 -20.62 -0.54 -10.49
N GLU A 211 -20.55 -1.69 -11.16
CA GLU A 211 -19.85 -1.82 -12.44
C GLU A 211 -20.39 -0.71 -13.33
N GLY A 212 -19.50 0.18 -13.76
CA GLY A 212 -19.86 1.40 -14.46
C GLY A 212 -20.80 1.07 -15.60
N ARG A 213 -22.01 1.64 -15.57
CA ARG A 213 -22.94 1.58 -16.70
C ARG A 213 -22.20 2.13 -17.90
N THR A 214 -21.92 1.27 -18.87
CA THR A 214 -21.76 1.69 -20.26
C THR A 214 -23.09 2.30 -20.69
N ALA A 215 -23.10 3.61 -20.87
CA ALA A 215 -24.03 4.33 -21.72
C ALA A 215 -23.19 5.28 -22.56
#